data_AF-A0AAQ6AH07-F1
#
_entry.id   AF-A0AAQ6AH07-F1
#
_cell.length_a   1.000
_cell.length_b   1.000
_cell.length_c   1.000
_cell.angle_alpha   90.00
_cell.angle_beta   90.00
_cell.angle_gamma   90.00
#
_symmetry.space_group_name_H-M   'P 1'
#
loop_
_entity.id
_entity.type
_entity.pdbx_description
1 polymer ?
#
loop_
_entity_poly.entity_id
_entity_poly.type
_entity_poly.pdbx_seq_one_letter_code
_entity_poly.pdbx_strand_id
1 'polypeptide(L)'
;MSESPEKSASVSAQELKEQGNRLFLSRKYLEAAACYSNAINHSPSVPAFYTNRALCYVKLQQHDKALTDCRNALELDSQSVKAHFFMGQCHLEMENYDEAIGNLQRAYNLAKEQRLNFGDDIPSALRMAKKKRWNNMEERRINQESELHAYLTRLILAEKKRELEGCRQKQQDKSDDSRVQHNLNEIHTKHDKYLSDMEELFCQVDEKRKKREIPDFLCGKISFELMREPCITPSGVTYDRKDIEEHLQRVGHFDPVTRTPLTQDQLIPNLAMKEVIDAFIVENGWVEDY
;
A
#
# COMPACT_ATOMS: atom_id res chain seq x y z
N MET A 1 50.07 48.31 -16.33
CA MET A 1 49.61 47.34 -15.30
C MET A 1 48.36 46.69 -15.86
N SER A 2 48.51 45.47 -16.37
CA SER A 2 47.45 44.68 -16.98
C SER A 2 46.77 43.87 -15.89
N GLU A 3 45.60 44.31 -15.43
CA GLU A 3 44.72 43.50 -14.59
C GLU A 3 44.12 42.38 -15.43
N SER A 4 44.53 41.16 -15.10
CA SER A 4 43.91 39.92 -15.57
C SER A 4 42.50 39.84 -15.00
N PRO A 5 41.45 39.56 -15.79
CA PRO A 5 40.15 39.24 -15.21
C PRO A 5 40.23 37.86 -14.55
N GLU A 6 40.05 37.84 -13.23
CA GLU A 6 39.77 36.62 -12.47
C GLU A 6 38.55 35.94 -13.08
N LYS A 7 38.77 34.89 -13.87
CA LYS A 7 37.73 33.91 -14.19
C LYS A 7 37.40 33.19 -12.89
N SER A 8 36.39 33.66 -12.18
CA SER A 8 35.66 32.80 -11.25
C SER A 8 35.21 31.59 -12.06
N ALA A 9 35.78 30.42 -11.76
CA ALA A 9 35.43 29.19 -12.45
C ALA A 9 33.94 28.94 -12.23
N SER A 10 33.12 29.15 -13.27
CA SER A 10 31.69 28.87 -13.20
C SER A 10 31.56 27.36 -12.96
N VAL A 11 31.21 26.96 -11.74
CA VAL A 11 31.02 25.56 -11.39
C VAL A 11 29.98 24.98 -12.33
N SER A 12 30.33 23.94 -13.07
CA SER A 12 29.45 23.33 -14.06
C SER A 12 28.23 22.70 -13.38
N ALA A 13 27.08 22.68 -14.05
CA ALA A 13 25.87 22.00 -13.55
C ALA A 13 26.14 20.53 -13.20
N GLN A 14 27.07 19.89 -13.91
CA GLN A 14 27.53 18.53 -13.63
C GLN A 14 28.33 18.43 -12.32
N GLU A 15 29.21 19.39 -12.04
CA GLU A 15 29.99 19.44 -10.79
C GLU A 15 29.08 19.70 -9.58
N LEU A 16 28.06 20.54 -9.75
CA LEU A 16 27.02 20.77 -8.74
C LEU A 16 26.22 19.50 -8.44
N LYS A 17 25.90 18.69 -9.47
CA LYS A 17 25.28 17.37 -9.29
C LYS A 17 26.18 16.43 -8.50
N GLU A 18 27.46 16.37 -8.84
CA GLU A 18 28.42 15.51 -8.14
C GLU A 18 28.64 15.94 -6.69
N GLN A 19 28.66 17.25 -6.43
CA GLN A 19 28.65 17.79 -5.06
C GLN A 19 27.38 17.38 -4.31
N GLY A 20 26.21 17.51 -4.94
CA GLY A 20 24.93 17.03 -4.40
C GLY A 20 24.97 15.54 -4.07
N ASN A 21 25.54 14.71 -4.94
CA ASN A 21 25.68 13.27 -4.70
C ASN A 21 26.54 12.99 -3.46
N ARG A 22 27.68 13.70 -3.29
CA ARG A 22 28.55 13.55 -2.11
C ARG A 22 27.85 13.94 -0.81
N LEU A 23 27.09 15.03 -0.82
CA LEU A 23 26.30 15.47 0.32
C LEU A 23 25.17 14.49 0.64
N PHE A 24 24.51 13.95 -0.39
CA PHE A 24 23.47 12.93 -0.24
C PHE A 24 24.02 11.66 0.43
N LEU A 25 25.17 11.16 -0.02
CA LEU A 25 25.86 10.02 0.59
C LEU A 25 26.27 10.31 2.05
N SER A 26 26.59 11.57 2.35
CA SER A 26 26.87 12.05 3.71
C SER A 26 25.61 12.29 4.56
N ARG A 27 24.42 11.90 4.08
CA ARG A 27 23.10 12.11 4.70
C ARG A 27 22.72 13.58 4.94
N LYS A 28 23.39 14.52 4.27
CA LYS A 28 23.11 15.96 4.36
C LYS A 28 22.09 16.37 3.29
N TYR A 29 20.86 15.91 3.44
CA TYR A 29 19.84 15.99 2.39
C TYR A 29 19.41 17.43 2.04
N LEU A 30 19.35 18.33 3.02
CA LEU A 30 19.01 19.74 2.79
C LEU A 30 20.07 20.44 1.92
N GLU A 31 21.34 20.24 2.25
CA GLU A 31 22.47 20.81 1.52
C GLU A 31 22.57 20.19 0.11
N ALA A 32 22.35 18.88 -0.01
CA ALA A 32 22.27 18.20 -1.30
C ALA A 32 21.16 18.78 -2.19
N ALA A 33 19.97 19.02 -1.63
CA ALA A 33 18.85 19.64 -2.34
C ALA A 33 19.18 21.06 -2.81
N ALA A 34 19.92 21.84 -2.03
CA ALA A 34 20.42 23.16 -2.44
C ALA A 34 21.41 23.05 -3.62
N CYS A 35 22.36 22.11 -3.58
CA CYS A 35 23.27 21.85 -4.69
C CYS A 35 22.54 21.46 -5.98
N TYR A 36 21.55 20.57 -5.91
CA TYR A 36 20.73 20.22 -7.08
C TYR A 36 19.88 21.41 -7.57
N SER A 37 19.39 22.27 -6.67
CA SER A 37 18.68 23.49 -7.06
C SER A 37 19.58 24.45 -7.84
N ASN A 38 20.83 24.60 -7.41
CA ASN A 38 21.82 25.36 -8.17
C ASN A 38 22.08 24.72 -9.54
N ALA A 39 22.18 23.38 -9.61
CA ALA A 39 22.34 22.68 -10.89
C ALA A 39 21.15 22.90 -11.84
N ILE A 40 19.92 22.87 -11.32
CA ILE A 40 18.69 23.16 -12.08
C ILE A 40 18.69 24.60 -12.60
N ASN A 41 19.09 25.58 -11.77
CA ASN A 41 19.17 26.98 -12.20
C ASN A 41 20.18 27.18 -13.34
N HIS A 42 21.27 26.41 -13.36
CA HIS A 42 22.26 26.47 -14.44
C HIS A 42 21.81 25.71 -15.69
N SER A 43 21.07 24.60 -15.53
CA SER A 43 20.65 23.74 -16.64
C SER A 43 19.31 23.06 -16.31
N PRO A 44 18.17 23.72 -16.61
CA PRO A 44 16.84 23.22 -16.25
C PRO A 44 16.34 22.09 -17.16
N SER A 45 17.03 21.78 -18.25
CA SER A 45 16.61 20.75 -19.22
C SER A 45 17.03 19.32 -18.85
N VAL A 46 17.63 19.10 -17.67
CA VAL A 46 18.20 17.80 -17.27
C VAL A 46 17.26 17.11 -16.25
N PRO A 47 16.51 16.05 -16.64
CA PRO A 47 15.57 15.37 -15.74
C PRO A 47 16.22 14.79 -14.47
N ALA A 48 17.47 14.36 -14.59
CA ALA A 48 18.21 13.74 -13.49
C ALA A 48 18.36 14.66 -12.26
N PHE A 49 18.47 15.98 -12.46
CA PHE A 49 18.60 16.90 -11.32
C PHE A 49 17.32 16.98 -10.50
N TYR A 50 16.16 16.97 -11.17
CA TYR A 50 14.85 16.96 -10.52
C TYR A 50 14.62 15.66 -9.76
N THR A 51 14.89 14.50 -10.37
CA THR A 51 14.73 13.21 -9.66
C THR A 51 15.67 13.06 -8.46
N ASN A 52 16.90 13.57 -8.55
CA ASN A 52 17.85 13.57 -7.44
C ASN A 52 17.42 14.51 -6.31
N ARG A 53 16.87 15.69 -6.63
CA ARG A 53 16.31 16.60 -5.63
C ARG A 53 15.04 16.06 -5.00
N ALA A 54 14.17 15.43 -5.79
CA ALA A 54 12.98 14.73 -5.31
C ALA A 54 13.34 13.65 -4.29
N LEU A 55 14.40 12.86 -4.55
CA LEU A 55 14.89 11.87 -3.59
C LEU A 55 15.35 12.50 -2.27
N CYS A 56 16.03 13.65 -2.30
CA CYS A 56 16.34 14.39 -1.06
C CYS A 56 15.07 14.78 -0.31
N TYR A 57 14.05 15.27 -1.01
CA TYR A 57 12.77 15.65 -0.40
C TYR A 57 12.00 14.46 0.16
N VAL A 58 12.05 13.29 -0.48
CA VAL A 58 11.51 12.03 0.07
C VAL A 58 12.19 11.71 1.40
N LYS A 59 13.53 11.81 1.49
CA LYS A 59 14.26 11.58 2.74
C LYS A 59 13.99 12.62 3.82
N LEU A 60 13.55 13.82 3.43
CA LEU A 60 13.15 14.91 4.33
C LEU A 60 11.66 14.94 4.64
N GLN A 61 10.87 13.95 4.18
CA GLN A 61 9.41 13.90 4.31
C GLN A 61 8.68 15.12 3.71
N GLN A 62 9.30 15.79 2.73
CA GLN A 62 8.70 16.91 2.00
C GLN A 62 8.02 16.40 0.73
N HIS A 63 6.97 15.60 0.90
CA HIS A 63 6.34 14.84 -0.18
C HIS A 63 5.75 15.73 -1.29
N ASP A 64 5.16 16.88 -0.96
CA ASP A 64 4.60 17.81 -1.96
C ASP A 64 5.66 18.37 -2.92
N LYS A 65 6.84 18.71 -2.37
CA LYS A 65 7.96 19.22 -3.16
C LYS A 65 8.56 18.11 -4.03
N ALA A 66 8.67 16.90 -3.47
CA ALA A 66 9.12 15.74 -4.21
C ALA A 66 8.19 15.41 -5.39
N LEU A 67 6.86 15.48 -5.20
CA LEU A 67 5.89 15.29 -6.28
C LEU A 67 6.03 16.35 -7.37
N THR A 68 6.21 17.61 -6.98
CA THR A 68 6.44 18.70 -7.94
C THR A 68 7.69 18.46 -8.78
N ASP A 69 8.79 18.06 -8.14
CA ASP A 69 10.02 17.73 -8.85
C ASP A 69 9.88 16.50 -9.75
N CYS A 70 9.14 15.47 -9.32
CA CYS A 70 8.89 14.32 -10.18
C CYS A 70 8.03 14.68 -11.40
N ARG A 71 7.02 15.55 -11.26
CA ARG A 71 6.24 16.05 -12.39
C ARG A 71 7.12 16.82 -13.37
N ASN A 72 7.96 17.74 -12.89
CA ASN A 72 8.92 18.45 -13.72
C ASN A 72 9.89 17.49 -14.44
N ALA A 73 10.34 16.43 -13.75
CA ALA A 73 11.17 15.40 -14.37
C ALA A 73 10.43 14.65 -15.48
N LEU A 74 9.14 14.33 -15.30
CA LEU A 74 8.31 13.63 -16.28
C LEU A 74 7.91 14.50 -17.47
N GLU A 75 7.81 15.82 -17.30
CA GLU A 75 7.64 16.78 -18.41
C GLU A 75 8.85 16.76 -19.35
N LEU A 76 10.06 16.56 -18.80
CA LEU A 76 11.30 16.47 -19.57
C LEU A 76 11.57 15.04 -20.09
N ASP A 77 11.26 14.02 -19.29
CA ASP A 77 11.42 12.60 -19.59
C ASP A 77 10.22 11.80 -19.09
N SER A 78 9.22 11.64 -19.96
CA SER A 78 8.00 10.89 -19.68
C SER A 78 8.22 9.40 -19.39
N GLN A 79 9.40 8.85 -19.71
CA GLN A 79 9.72 7.44 -19.52
C GLN A 79 10.64 7.24 -18.31
N SER A 80 10.82 8.25 -17.45
CA SER A 80 11.71 8.14 -16.30
C SER A 80 11.17 7.17 -15.25
N VAL A 81 11.80 5.99 -15.15
CA VAL A 81 11.47 4.97 -14.13
C VAL A 81 11.57 5.54 -12.71
N LYS A 82 12.64 6.30 -12.44
CA LYS A 82 12.90 6.88 -11.10
C LYS A 82 11.84 7.91 -10.72
N ALA A 83 11.40 8.74 -11.66
CA ALA A 83 10.37 9.75 -11.39
C ALA A 83 9.04 9.08 -11.00
N HIS A 84 8.58 8.09 -11.76
CA HIS A 84 7.39 7.32 -11.41
C HIS A 84 7.54 6.57 -10.08
N PHE A 85 8.70 5.98 -9.81
CA PHE A 85 8.96 5.28 -8.55
C PHE A 85 8.89 6.23 -7.35
N PHE A 86 9.54 7.40 -7.41
CA PHE A 86 9.49 8.39 -6.34
C PHE A 86 8.10 9.01 -6.17
N MET A 87 7.33 9.24 -7.25
CA MET A 87 5.92 9.62 -7.13
C MET A 87 5.10 8.56 -6.40
N GLY A 88 5.30 7.30 -6.74
CA GLY A 88 4.67 6.17 -6.06
C GLY A 88 4.98 6.14 -4.56
N GLN A 89 6.25 6.34 -4.19
CA GLN A 89 6.66 6.45 -2.78
C GLN A 89 6.04 7.67 -2.08
N CYS A 90 6.01 8.84 -2.71
CA CYS A 90 5.37 10.02 -2.14
C CYS A 90 3.88 9.82 -1.89
N HIS A 91 3.15 9.28 -2.87
CA HIS A 91 1.73 8.98 -2.73
C HIS A 91 1.46 7.95 -1.65
N LEU A 92 2.36 6.97 -1.48
CA LEU A 92 2.25 5.96 -0.42
C LEU A 92 2.38 6.56 0.98
N GLU A 93 3.23 7.57 1.17
CA GLU A 93 3.36 8.30 2.43
C GLU A 93 2.23 9.31 2.66
N MET A 94 1.59 9.79 1.59
CA MET A 94 0.39 10.65 1.65
C MET A 94 -0.92 9.86 1.78
N GLU A 95 -0.87 8.53 1.92
CA GLU A 95 -2.04 7.63 1.97
C GLU A 95 -2.91 7.61 0.69
N ASN A 96 -2.38 8.12 -0.43
CA ASN A 96 -3.02 8.07 -1.74
C ASN A 96 -2.65 6.74 -2.42
N TYR A 97 -3.24 5.65 -1.92
CA TYR A 97 -2.79 4.30 -2.27
C TYR A 97 -3.03 3.90 -3.72
N ASP A 98 -4.13 4.34 -4.33
CA ASP A 98 -4.46 4.01 -5.72
C ASP A 98 -3.46 4.66 -6.70
N GLU A 99 -3.14 5.94 -6.49
CA GLU A 99 -2.13 6.67 -7.26
C GLU A 99 -0.73 6.12 -7.01
N ALA A 100 -0.43 5.70 -5.78
CA ALA A 100 0.84 5.06 -5.44
C ALA A 100 1.05 3.77 -6.26
N ILE A 101 0.06 2.88 -6.25
CA ILE A 101 0.13 1.61 -6.98
C ILE A 101 0.24 1.87 -8.49
N GLY A 102 -0.57 2.78 -9.05
CA GLY A 102 -0.53 3.10 -10.47
C GLY A 102 0.83 3.61 -10.93
N ASN A 103 1.46 4.50 -10.15
CA ASN A 103 2.80 5.01 -10.46
C ASN A 103 3.89 3.93 -10.31
N LEU A 104 3.83 3.10 -9.26
CA LEU A 104 4.78 2.02 -9.06
C LEU A 104 4.67 0.94 -10.15
N GLN A 105 3.45 0.61 -10.60
CA GLN A 105 3.22 -0.29 -11.73
C GLN A 105 3.79 0.30 -13.03
N ARG A 106 3.59 1.60 -13.25
CA ARG A 106 4.19 2.28 -14.41
C ARG A 106 5.71 2.23 -14.36
N ALA A 107 6.33 2.48 -13.20
CA ALA A 107 7.76 2.35 -13.01
C ALA A 107 8.27 0.93 -13.30
N TYR A 108 7.55 -0.09 -12.84
CA TYR A 108 7.88 -1.49 -13.08
C TYR A 108 7.86 -1.84 -14.59
N ASN A 109 6.79 -1.45 -15.28
CA ASN A 109 6.63 -1.70 -16.72
C ASN A 109 7.73 -1.00 -17.53
N LEU A 110 8.02 0.26 -17.20
CA LEU A 110 9.10 1.02 -17.84
C LEU A 110 10.48 0.41 -17.57
N ALA A 111 10.73 -0.08 -16.35
CA ALA A 111 11.98 -0.78 -16.04
C ALA A 111 12.15 -2.04 -16.90
N LYS A 112 11.07 -2.80 -17.10
CA LYS A 112 11.04 -3.98 -17.97
C LYS A 112 11.30 -3.62 -19.43
N GLU A 113 10.62 -2.60 -19.95
CA GLU A 113 10.78 -2.09 -21.33
C GLU A 113 12.21 -1.60 -21.60
N GLN A 114 12.79 -0.86 -20.66
CA GLN A 114 14.15 -0.31 -20.74
C GLN A 114 15.25 -1.32 -20.35
N ARG A 115 14.87 -2.55 -19.97
CA ARG A 115 15.78 -3.61 -19.49
C ARG A 115 16.65 -3.17 -18.30
N LEU A 116 16.11 -2.29 -17.45
CA LEU A 116 16.76 -1.83 -16.22
C LEU A 116 16.51 -2.82 -15.09
N ASN A 117 17.52 -2.99 -14.24
CA ASN A 117 17.45 -3.89 -13.08
C ASN A 117 17.38 -3.09 -11.78
N PHE A 118 16.27 -3.22 -11.05
CA PHE A 118 16.07 -2.67 -9.72
C PHE A 118 15.91 -3.76 -8.63
N GLY A 119 16.26 -5.01 -8.95
CA GLY A 119 16.09 -6.13 -8.02
C GLY A 119 14.66 -6.24 -7.50
N ASP A 120 14.52 -6.22 -6.17
CA ASP A 120 13.23 -6.26 -5.47
C ASP A 120 12.75 -4.88 -5.01
N ASP A 121 13.37 -3.77 -5.43
CA ASP A 121 13.02 -2.44 -4.90
C ASP A 121 11.61 -1.99 -5.33
N ILE A 122 11.31 -2.02 -6.64
CA ILE A 122 9.99 -1.68 -7.20
C ILE A 122 8.93 -2.73 -6.78
N PRO A 123 9.19 -4.04 -6.97
CA PRO A 123 8.45 -5.14 -6.37
C PRO A 123 8.00 -4.97 -4.91
N SER A 124 8.95 -4.70 -4.02
CA SER A 124 8.71 -4.57 -2.58
C SER A 124 7.84 -3.36 -2.28
N ALA A 125 8.09 -2.24 -2.97
CA ALA A 125 7.23 -1.06 -2.85
C ALA A 125 5.78 -1.33 -3.29
N LEU A 126 5.57 -2.12 -4.35
CA LEU A 126 4.22 -2.53 -4.79
C LEU A 126 3.50 -3.39 -3.76
N ARG A 127 4.19 -4.40 -3.20
CA ARG A 127 3.62 -5.24 -2.11
C ARG A 127 3.20 -4.39 -0.92
N MET A 128 4.08 -3.50 -0.48
CA MET A 128 3.81 -2.60 0.62
C MET A 128 2.63 -1.67 0.31
N ALA A 129 2.53 -1.14 -0.91
CA ALA A 129 1.43 -0.28 -1.33
C ALA A 129 0.07 -1.02 -1.36
N LYS A 130 0.02 -2.22 -1.95
CA LYS A 130 -1.19 -3.07 -1.94
C LYS A 130 -1.62 -3.41 -0.51
N LYS A 131 -0.65 -3.76 0.36
CA LYS A 131 -0.91 -4.05 1.78
C LYS A 131 -1.48 -2.84 2.53
N LYS A 132 -0.88 -1.65 2.38
CA LYS A 132 -1.39 -0.44 3.04
C LYS A 132 -2.79 -0.05 2.52
N ARG A 133 -3.03 -0.15 1.21
CA ARG A 133 -4.36 0.08 0.60
C ARG A 133 -5.43 -0.80 1.25
N TRP A 134 -5.14 -2.09 1.35
CA TRP A 134 -6.05 -3.06 1.95
C TRP A 134 -6.36 -2.72 3.40
N ASN A 135 -5.32 -2.48 4.21
CA ASN A 135 -5.48 -2.12 5.61
C ASN A 135 -6.35 -0.86 5.78
N ASN A 136 -6.20 0.13 4.90
CA ASN A 136 -7.03 1.34 4.93
C ASN A 136 -8.50 1.06 4.58
N MET A 137 -8.77 0.22 3.57
CA MET A 137 -10.14 -0.18 3.24
C MET A 137 -10.78 -0.99 4.38
N GLU A 138 -10.02 -1.88 4.99
CA GLU A 138 -10.48 -2.70 6.11
C GLU A 138 -10.76 -1.85 7.35
N GLU A 139 -9.89 -0.90 7.67
CA GLU A 139 -10.11 0.07 8.75
C GLU A 139 -11.39 0.89 8.53
N ARG A 140 -11.63 1.35 7.29
CA ARG A 140 -12.88 2.04 6.93
C ARG A 140 -14.11 1.15 7.12
N ARG A 141 -14.03 -0.11 6.72
CA ARG A 141 -15.11 -1.09 6.89
C ARG A 141 -15.42 -1.31 8.37
N ILE A 142 -14.39 -1.53 9.19
CA ILE A 142 -14.53 -1.70 10.65
C ILE A 142 -15.14 -0.46 11.29
N ASN A 143 -14.72 0.74 10.88
CA ASN A 143 -15.28 1.99 11.40
C ASN A 143 -16.77 2.14 11.05
N GLN A 144 -17.17 1.83 9.82
CA GLN A 144 -18.59 1.84 9.42
C GLN A 144 -19.42 0.84 10.21
N GLU A 145 -18.91 -0.38 10.43
CA GLU A 145 -19.57 -1.40 11.25
C GLU A 145 -19.70 -0.95 12.70
N SER A 146 -18.64 -0.38 13.28
CA SER A 146 -18.65 0.15 14.65
C SER A 146 -19.62 1.31 14.81
N GLU A 147 -19.71 2.20 13.81
CA GLU A 147 -20.66 3.31 13.80
C GLU A 147 -22.10 2.80 13.69
N LEU A 148 -22.35 1.83 12.81
CA LEU A 148 -23.65 1.18 12.67
C LEU A 148 -24.07 0.48 13.98
N HIS A 149 -23.16 -0.28 14.59
CA HIS A 149 -23.40 -0.94 15.87
C HIS A 149 -23.79 0.08 16.96
N ALA A 150 -23.02 1.16 17.11
CA ALA A 150 -23.32 2.23 18.07
C ALA A 150 -24.67 2.93 17.78
N TYR A 151 -25.01 3.11 16.51
CA TYR A 151 -26.28 3.68 16.08
C TYR A 151 -27.47 2.77 16.43
N LEU A 152 -27.40 1.48 16.09
CA LEU A 152 -28.45 0.51 16.37
C LEU A 152 -28.68 0.33 17.88
N THR A 153 -27.61 0.21 18.66
CA THR A 153 -27.69 0.16 20.13
C THR A 153 -28.41 1.38 20.70
N ARG A 154 -28.11 2.57 20.18
CA ARG A 154 -28.79 3.81 20.58
C ARG A 154 -30.28 3.79 20.24
N LEU A 155 -30.66 3.30 19.05
CA LEU A 155 -32.06 3.18 18.65
C LEU A 155 -32.82 2.22 19.56
N ILE A 156 -32.27 1.04 19.85
CA ILE A 156 -32.91 0.03 20.71
C ILE A 156 -33.10 0.58 22.12
N LEU A 157 -32.08 1.23 22.68
CA LEU A 157 -32.16 1.84 24.03
C LEU A 157 -33.13 3.03 24.07
N ALA A 158 -33.17 3.85 23.01
CA ALA A 158 -34.11 4.96 22.91
C ALA A 158 -35.57 4.47 22.80
N GLU A 159 -35.81 3.43 22.00
CA GLU A 159 -37.14 2.79 21.89
C GLU A 159 -37.55 2.15 23.21
N LYS A 160 -36.65 1.40 23.86
CA LYS A 160 -36.86 0.85 25.20
C LYS A 160 -37.32 1.92 26.18
N LYS A 161 -36.62 3.07 26.20
CA LYS A 161 -36.96 4.19 27.07
C LYS A 161 -38.34 4.77 26.75
N ARG A 162 -38.68 4.96 25.46
CA ARG A 162 -40.00 5.43 25.02
C ARG A 162 -41.13 4.48 25.43
N GLU A 163 -40.97 3.17 25.21
CA GLU A 163 -41.97 2.17 25.61
C GLU A 163 -42.17 2.15 27.13
N LEU A 164 -41.09 2.24 27.93
CA LEU A 164 -41.14 2.28 29.39
C LEU A 164 -41.85 3.55 29.90
N GLU A 165 -41.53 4.72 29.34
CA GLU A 165 -42.20 5.99 29.68
C GLU A 165 -43.68 5.96 29.29
N GLY A 166 -44.01 5.40 28.12
CA GLY A 166 -45.39 5.24 27.66
C GLY A 166 -46.23 4.30 28.53
N CYS A 167 -45.64 3.20 29.03
CA CYS A 167 -46.31 2.33 30.00
C CYS A 167 -46.56 3.06 31.32
N ARG A 168 -45.56 3.79 31.84
CA ARG A 168 -45.69 4.58 33.08
C ARG A 168 -46.77 5.66 32.96
N GLN A 169 -46.85 6.38 31.84
CA GLN A 169 -47.84 7.43 31.62
C GLN A 169 -49.27 6.88 31.47
N LYS A 170 -49.48 5.79 30.72
CA LYS A 170 -50.81 5.18 30.53
C LYS A 170 -51.43 4.62 31.82
N GLN A 171 -50.63 4.43 32.87
CA GLN A 171 -51.03 3.74 34.09
C GLN A 171 -51.10 4.65 35.32
N GLN A 172 -50.76 5.94 35.19
CA GLN A 172 -51.04 6.95 36.23
C GLN A 172 -52.56 7.07 36.54
N ASP A 173 -53.42 6.54 35.67
CA ASP A 173 -54.89 6.47 35.80
C ASP A 173 -55.44 5.15 36.41
N LYS A 174 -54.64 4.10 36.71
CA LYS A 174 -55.17 2.79 37.20
C LYS A 174 -54.29 2.12 38.27
N SER A 175 -54.92 1.70 39.38
CA SER A 175 -54.31 1.28 40.65
C SER A 175 -53.84 -0.19 40.75
N ASP A 176 -53.29 -0.79 39.69
CA ASP A 176 -52.93 -2.23 39.67
C ASP A 176 -51.42 -2.46 39.47
N ASP A 177 -50.65 -2.26 40.54
CA ASP A 177 -49.17 -2.21 40.56
C ASP A 177 -48.49 -3.51 40.08
N SER A 178 -49.09 -4.68 40.35
CA SER A 178 -48.56 -5.98 39.93
C SER A 178 -48.54 -6.14 38.41
N ARG A 179 -49.57 -5.63 37.73
CA ARG A 179 -49.69 -5.69 36.26
C ARG A 179 -48.73 -4.72 35.57
N VAL A 180 -48.44 -3.59 36.22
CA VAL A 180 -47.42 -2.62 35.77
C VAL A 180 -46.04 -3.26 35.82
N GLN A 181 -45.69 -3.87 36.95
CA GLN A 181 -44.39 -4.53 37.13
C GLN A 181 -44.17 -5.66 36.11
N HIS A 182 -45.22 -6.42 35.81
CA HIS A 182 -45.18 -7.47 34.78
C HIS A 182 -44.91 -6.88 33.39
N ASN A 183 -45.67 -5.87 32.97
CA ASN A 183 -45.49 -5.24 31.66
C ASN A 183 -44.12 -4.57 31.51
N LEU A 184 -43.61 -3.92 32.56
CA LEU A 184 -42.26 -3.34 32.55
C LEU A 184 -41.20 -4.42 32.36
N ASN A 185 -41.32 -5.54 33.09
CA ASN A 185 -40.40 -6.67 32.93
C ASN A 185 -40.46 -7.25 31.52
N GLU A 186 -41.64 -7.41 30.92
CA GLU A 186 -41.77 -7.87 29.53
C GLU A 186 -41.05 -6.94 28.54
N ILE A 187 -41.22 -5.61 28.69
CA ILE A 187 -40.53 -4.62 27.85
C ILE A 187 -39.02 -4.70 28.04
N HIS A 188 -38.54 -4.85 29.28
CA HIS A 188 -37.13 -5.06 29.57
C HIS A 188 -36.59 -6.29 28.86
N THR A 189 -37.21 -7.46 29.07
CA THR A 189 -36.78 -8.73 28.48
C THR A 189 -36.81 -8.70 26.95
N LYS A 190 -37.81 -8.07 26.34
CA LYS A 190 -37.91 -7.90 24.88
C LYS A 190 -36.70 -7.14 24.31
N HIS A 191 -36.35 -6.00 24.89
CA HIS A 191 -35.25 -5.18 24.37
C HIS A 191 -33.87 -5.74 24.73
N ASP A 192 -33.75 -6.39 25.89
CA ASP A 192 -32.51 -7.08 26.26
C ASP A 192 -32.25 -8.26 25.31
N LYS A 193 -33.32 -8.95 24.87
CA LYS A 193 -33.21 -9.95 23.79
C LYS A 193 -32.78 -9.32 22.47
N TYR A 194 -33.36 -8.20 22.04
CA TYR A 194 -32.94 -7.53 20.81
C TYR A 194 -31.47 -7.07 20.84
N LEU A 195 -30.99 -6.59 21.99
CA LEU A 195 -29.58 -6.26 22.17
C LEU A 195 -28.70 -7.51 22.07
N SER A 196 -29.07 -8.60 22.75
CA SER A 196 -28.34 -9.87 22.69
C SER A 196 -28.28 -10.44 21.28
N ASP A 197 -29.42 -10.46 20.56
CA ASP A 197 -29.49 -10.96 19.18
C ASP A 197 -28.63 -10.09 18.24
N MET A 198 -28.59 -8.77 18.47
CA MET A 198 -27.77 -7.83 17.69
C MET A 198 -26.27 -7.99 18.00
N GLU A 199 -25.89 -8.10 19.27
CA GLU A 199 -24.52 -8.39 19.69
C GLU A 199 -24.02 -9.70 19.10
N GLU A 200 -24.86 -10.75 19.08
CA GLU A 200 -24.53 -12.04 18.46
C GLU A 200 -24.25 -11.89 16.95
N LEU A 201 -25.06 -11.11 16.23
CA LEU A 201 -24.83 -10.84 14.80
C LEU A 201 -23.47 -10.16 14.55
N PHE A 202 -23.10 -9.17 15.34
CA PHE A 202 -21.81 -8.49 15.19
C PHE A 202 -20.63 -9.36 15.63
N CYS A 203 -20.79 -10.20 16.66
CA CYS A 203 -19.78 -11.19 17.05
C CYS A 203 -19.50 -12.23 15.95
N GLN A 204 -20.54 -12.70 15.24
CA GLN A 204 -20.36 -13.61 14.10
C GLN A 204 -19.55 -12.98 12.95
N VAL A 205 -19.62 -11.66 12.79
CA VAL A 205 -18.81 -10.91 11.83
C VAL A 205 -17.37 -10.74 12.33
N ASP A 206 -17.16 -10.58 13.64
CA ASP A 206 -15.85 -10.41 14.26
C ASP A 206 -15.00 -11.70 14.22
N GLU A 207 -15.61 -12.88 14.35
CA GLU A 207 -14.91 -14.17 14.16
C GLU A 207 -14.39 -14.36 12.72
N LYS A 208 -15.05 -13.75 11.73
CA LYS A 208 -14.56 -13.68 10.34
C LYS A 208 -13.47 -12.61 10.13
N ARG A 209 -13.13 -11.83 11.15
CA ARG A 209 -12.16 -10.72 11.14
C ARG A 209 -10.72 -11.17 11.44
N LYS A 210 -10.41 -12.47 11.39
CA LYS A 210 -9.01 -12.94 11.37
C LYS A 210 -8.22 -12.14 10.31
N LYS A 211 -7.07 -11.60 10.70
CA LYS A 211 -6.21 -10.79 9.82
C LYS A 211 -5.98 -11.51 8.49
N ARG A 212 -6.53 -10.92 7.43
CA ARG A 212 -6.43 -11.39 6.06
C ARG A 212 -5.09 -10.96 5.46
N GLU A 213 -4.01 -11.56 5.93
CA GLU A 213 -2.68 -11.33 5.38
C GLU A 213 -2.25 -12.57 4.59
N ILE A 214 -1.89 -12.37 3.32
CA ILE A 214 -1.20 -13.40 2.54
C ILE A 214 0.26 -13.37 2.95
N PRO A 215 0.81 -14.46 3.52
CA PRO A 215 2.22 -14.50 3.87
C PRO A 215 3.12 -14.27 2.64
N ASP A 216 4.14 -13.42 2.78
CA ASP A 216 5.05 -13.01 1.68
C ASP A 216 5.74 -14.19 0.97
N PHE A 217 5.89 -15.34 1.64
CA PHE A 217 6.48 -16.55 1.07
C PHE A 217 5.52 -17.34 0.15
N LEU A 218 4.22 -17.06 0.20
CA LEU A 218 3.22 -17.59 -0.74
C LEU A 218 3.08 -16.73 -1.99
N CYS A 219 3.66 -15.52 -1.98
CA CYS A 219 3.57 -14.58 -3.09
C CYS A 219 4.70 -14.75 -4.10
N GLY A 220 4.36 -14.64 -5.39
CA GLY A 220 5.31 -14.69 -6.50
C GLY A 220 6.27 -13.50 -6.46
N LYS A 221 7.54 -13.72 -6.80
CA LYS A 221 8.56 -12.65 -6.86
C LYS A 221 8.45 -11.74 -8.08
N ILE A 222 7.49 -12.00 -8.98
CA ILE A 222 7.23 -11.20 -10.18
C ILE A 222 5.82 -10.59 -10.13
N SER A 223 4.77 -11.38 -9.94
CA SER A 223 3.38 -10.89 -9.81
C SER A 223 3.10 -10.15 -8.51
N PHE A 224 3.82 -10.49 -7.43
CA PHE A 224 3.52 -10.01 -6.07
C PHE A 224 2.14 -10.38 -5.56
N GLU A 225 1.57 -11.43 -6.15
CA GLU A 225 0.27 -12.00 -5.83
C GLU A 225 0.48 -13.43 -5.38
N LEU A 226 -0.56 -14.02 -4.79
CA LEU A 226 -0.54 -15.43 -4.40
C LEU A 226 -0.20 -16.28 -5.64
N MET A 227 0.84 -17.11 -5.55
CA MET A 227 1.24 -17.97 -6.66
C MET A 227 0.14 -19.00 -6.94
N ARG A 228 -0.36 -19.08 -8.17
CA ARG A 228 -1.33 -20.11 -8.57
C ARG A 228 -0.63 -21.38 -9.01
N GLU A 229 0.48 -21.23 -9.72
CA GLU A 229 1.30 -22.33 -10.23
C GLU A 229 2.76 -22.17 -9.78
N PRO A 230 3.09 -22.47 -8.51
CA PRO A 230 4.44 -22.29 -7.99
C PRO A 230 5.43 -23.24 -8.69
N CYS A 231 6.50 -22.67 -9.25
CA CYS A 231 7.63 -23.40 -9.80
C CYS A 231 8.95 -22.88 -9.21
N ILE A 232 9.88 -23.78 -8.94
CA ILE A 232 11.17 -23.50 -8.35
C ILE A 232 12.28 -23.55 -9.40
N THR A 233 13.17 -22.57 -9.35
CA THR A 233 14.38 -22.52 -10.19
C THR A 233 15.51 -23.33 -9.54
N PRO A 234 16.57 -23.71 -10.29
CA PRO A 234 17.77 -24.34 -9.71
C PRO A 234 18.45 -23.49 -8.62
N SER A 235 18.18 -22.19 -8.60
CA SER A 235 18.67 -21.26 -7.57
C SER A 235 17.87 -21.33 -6.27
N GLY A 236 16.81 -22.15 -6.20
CA GLY A 236 15.95 -22.33 -5.03
C GLY A 236 14.86 -21.27 -4.87
N VAL A 237 14.67 -20.39 -5.87
CA VAL A 237 13.64 -19.34 -5.81
C VAL A 237 12.35 -19.85 -6.44
N THR A 238 11.22 -19.68 -5.75
CA THR A 238 9.90 -20.04 -6.26
C THR A 238 9.20 -18.82 -6.87
N TYR A 239 8.62 -19.02 -8.05
CA TYR A 239 7.86 -18.04 -8.81
C TYR A 239 6.50 -18.62 -9.20
N ASP A 240 5.57 -17.78 -9.63
CA ASP A 240 4.44 -18.26 -10.41
C ASP A 240 4.93 -18.61 -11.83
N ARG A 241 4.50 -19.77 -12.34
CA ARG A 241 4.87 -20.31 -13.65
C ARG A 241 4.62 -19.31 -14.76
N LYS A 242 3.43 -18.71 -14.80
CA LYS A 242 3.06 -17.78 -15.86
C LYS A 242 4.03 -16.61 -15.94
N ASP A 243 4.40 -16.07 -14.78
CA ASP A 243 5.26 -14.90 -14.70
C ASP A 243 6.70 -15.21 -15.11
N ILE A 244 7.26 -16.33 -14.64
CA ILE A 244 8.64 -16.69 -14.95
C ILE A 244 8.79 -17.12 -16.41
N GLU A 245 7.80 -17.81 -16.98
CA GLU A 245 7.79 -18.18 -18.40
C GLU A 245 7.73 -16.93 -19.27
N GLU A 246 6.87 -15.96 -18.92
CA GLU A 246 6.81 -14.68 -19.63
C GLU A 246 8.14 -13.91 -19.52
N HIS A 247 8.77 -13.91 -18.35
CA HIS A 247 10.08 -13.29 -18.14
C HIS A 247 11.15 -13.93 -19.02
N LEU A 248 11.24 -15.27 -19.04
CA LEU A 248 12.22 -15.99 -19.84
C LEU A 248 12.05 -15.74 -21.34
N GLN A 249 10.80 -15.61 -21.81
CA GLN A 249 10.50 -15.37 -23.21
C GLN A 249 10.68 -13.90 -23.63
N ARG A 250 10.27 -12.94 -22.80
CA ARG A 250 10.24 -11.51 -23.16
C ARG A 250 11.48 -10.73 -22.71
N VAL A 251 12.03 -11.07 -21.55
CA VAL A 251 13.12 -10.31 -20.92
C VAL A 251 14.46 -10.97 -21.17
N GLY A 252 14.59 -12.26 -20.88
CA GLY A 252 15.78 -13.03 -21.18
C GLY A 252 15.97 -14.29 -20.34
N HIS A 253 16.90 -15.13 -20.77
CA HIS A 253 17.18 -16.46 -20.21
C HIS A 253 18.05 -16.39 -18.95
N PHE A 254 17.54 -15.75 -17.90
CA PHE A 254 18.20 -15.65 -16.60
C PHE A 254 17.18 -15.55 -15.46
N ASP A 255 17.57 -16.01 -14.27
CA ASP A 255 16.77 -15.93 -13.05
C ASP A 255 16.58 -14.44 -12.62
N PRO A 256 15.34 -13.95 -12.44
CA PRO A 256 15.08 -12.54 -12.12
C PRO A 256 15.78 -12.04 -10.86
N VAL A 257 15.96 -12.91 -9.87
CA VAL A 257 16.49 -12.57 -8.54
C VAL A 257 17.99 -12.80 -8.51
N THR A 258 18.44 -14.01 -8.84
CA THR A 258 19.85 -14.40 -8.71
C THR A 258 20.71 -14.11 -9.93
N ARG A 259 20.08 -13.82 -11.08
CA ARG A 259 20.74 -13.54 -12.37
C ARG A 259 21.59 -14.69 -12.92
N THR A 260 21.41 -15.89 -12.38
CA THR A 260 21.99 -17.09 -12.94
C THR A 260 21.34 -17.40 -14.30
N PRO A 261 22.08 -17.98 -15.27
CA PRO A 261 21.48 -18.41 -16.53
C PRO A 261 20.35 -19.42 -16.26
N LEU A 262 19.18 -19.18 -16.84
CA LEU A 262 17.97 -19.96 -16.60
C LEU A 262 17.23 -20.15 -17.91
N THR A 263 16.78 -21.38 -18.18
CA THR A 263 15.90 -21.70 -19.31
C THR A 263 14.60 -22.30 -18.82
N GLN A 264 13.55 -22.25 -19.66
CA GLN A 264 12.22 -22.73 -19.27
C GLN A 264 12.22 -24.22 -18.89
N ASP A 265 13.06 -25.02 -19.55
CA ASP A 265 13.19 -26.47 -19.28
C ASP A 265 13.73 -26.78 -17.87
N GLN A 266 14.35 -25.80 -17.20
CA GLN A 266 14.90 -25.94 -15.85
C GLN A 266 13.87 -25.62 -14.76
N LEU A 267 12.66 -25.18 -15.12
CA LEU A 267 11.61 -24.85 -14.16
C LEU A 267 10.97 -26.14 -13.63
N ILE A 268 11.15 -26.41 -12.35
CA ILE A 268 10.58 -27.59 -11.68
C ILE A 268 9.28 -27.17 -10.98
N PRO A 269 8.14 -27.87 -11.19
CA PRO A 269 6.92 -27.58 -10.44
C PRO A 269 7.15 -27.80 -8.94
N ASN A 270 6.86 -26.79 -8.13
CA ASN A 270 7.03 -26.87 -6.68
C ASN A 270 5.74 -27.40 -6.04
N LEU A 271 5.57 -28.73 -6.08
CA LEU A 271 4.35 -29.41 -5.61
C LEU A 271 4.10 -29.17 -4.11
N ALA A 272 5.16 -29.12 -3.29
CA ALA A 272 5.04 -28.83 -1.87
C ALA A 272 4.45 -27.43 -1.62
N MET A 273 4.95 -26.42 -2.34
CA MET A 273 4.37 -25.08 -2.25
C MET A 273 2.94 -25.02 -2.79
N LYS A 274 2.61 -25.82 -3.81
CA LYS A 274 1.24 -25.89 -4.32
C LYS A 274 0.28 -26.41 -3.25
N GLU A 275 0.64 -27.47 -2.53
CA GLU A 275 -0.17 -28.00 -1.42
C GLU A 275 -0.34 -26.99 -0.29
N VAL A 276 0.72 -26.27 0.07
CA VAL A 276 0.67 -25.20 1.10
C VAL A 276 -0.28 -24.07 0.67
N ILE A 277 -0.21 -23.65 -0.60
CA ILE A 277 -1.07 -22.60 -1.14
C ILE A 277 -2.53 -23.06 -1.22
N ASP A 278 -2.77 -24.31 -1.63
CA ASP A 278 -4.12 -24.87 -1.70
C ASP A 278 -4.76 -24.97 -0.31
N ALA A 279 -4.00 -25.44 0.68
CA ALA A 279 -4.45 -25.43 2.07
C ALA A 279 -4.73 -24.00 2.56
N PHE A 280 -3.88 -23.04 2.20
CA PHE A 280 -4.08 -21.64 2.54
C PHE A 280 -5.36 -21.08 1.91
N ILE A 281 -5.64 -21.35 0.62
CA ILE A 281 -6.87 -20.90 -0.05
C ILE A 281 -8.12 -21.51 0.61
N VAL A 282 -8.09 -22.81 0.92
CA VAL A 282 -9.22 -23.50 1.56
C VAL A 282 -9.55 -22.89 2.93
N GLU A 283 -8.53 -22.53 3.71
CA GLU A 283 -8.71 -21.88 5.01
C GLU A 283 -9.07 -20.38 4.85
N ASN A 284 -8.66 -19.76 3.74
CA ASN A 284 -8.76 -18.32 3.49
C ASN A 284 -9.50 -18.03 2.19
N GLY A 285 -10.79 -18.38 2.11
CA GLY A 285 -11.62 -18.18 0.90
C GLY A 285 -11.71 -16.73 0.41
N TRP A 286 -11.34 -15.75 1.23
CA TRP A 286 -11.24 -14.33 0.85
C TRP A 286 -10.07 -14.03 -0.10
N VAL A 287 -9.13 -14.97 -0.28
CA VAL A 287 -7.96 -14.78 -1.14
C VAL A 287 -8.32 -14.80 -2.62
N GLU A 288 -9.47 -15.41 -2.99
CA GLU A 288 -9.97 -15.36 -4.37
C GLU A 288 -10.52 -13.99 -4.76
N ASP A 289 -10.88 -13.15 -3.78
CA ASP A 289 -11.38 -11.79 -3.97
C ASP A 289 -10.26 -10.72 -4.02
N TYR A 290 -9.00 -11.11 -3.79
CA TYR A 290 -7.81 -10.25 -3.73
C TYR A 290 -7.07 -10.19 -5.07
#